data_AF-A0A354URE9-F1
#
_entry.id   AF-A0A354URE9-F1
#
_cell.length_a   1.000
_cell.length_b   1.000
_cell.length_c   1.000
_cell.angle_alpha   90.00
_cell.angle_beta   90.00
_cell.angle_gamma   90.00
#
_symmetry.space_group_name_H-M   'P 1'
#
loop_
_entity.id
_entity.type
_entity.pdbx_description
1 polymer ?
#
loop_
_entity_poly.entity_id
_entity_poly.type
_entity_poly.pdbx_seq_one_letter_code
_entity_poly.pdbx_strand_id
1 'polypeptide(L)'
;MSENMTDRVVKIKVIGVGGAGNNVINRMIEAGVGGVDFVVVNTDKQDLNKSVCKNKLQIGEKLTGGMGAGSKPEIGKKSAEESRAAISKALEGTDMVFITAG
;
A
#
# COMPACT_ATOMS: atom_id res chain seq x y z
N MET A 1 -17.34 -17.51 30.27
CA MET A 1 -17.41 -17.38 28.80
C MET A 1 -16.04 -17.71 28.22
N SER A 2 -15.88 -18.86 27.59
CA SER A 2 -14.74 -19.11 26.70
C SER A 2 -15.05 -18.42 25.38
N GLU A 3 -14.28 -17.40 25.01
CA GLU A 3 -14.34 -16.87 23.64
C GLU A 3 -13.93 -18.01 22.69
N ASN A 4 -14.84 -18.40 21.79
CA ASN A 4 -14.53 -19.36 20.74
C ASN A 4 -13.49 -18.72 19.82
N MET A 5 -12.27 -19.27 19.83
CA MET A 5 -11.12 -18.85 19.06
C MET A 5 -11.32 -18.97 17.52
N THR A 6 -12.46 -19.52 17.08
CA THR A 6 -12.80 -19.84 15.70
C THR A 6 -13.43 -18.71 14.88
N ASP A 7 -13.90 -17.61 15.49
CA ASP A 7 -14.65 -16.55 14.78
C ASP A 7 -13.87 -15.24 14.56
N ARG A 8 -12.58 -15.18 14.89
CA ARG A 8 -11.79 -13.96 14.64
C ARG A 8 -11.45 -13.85 13.16
N VAL A 9 -12.24 -13.07 12.43
CA VAL A 9 -11.91 -12.63 11.06
C VAL A 9 -10.61 -11.82 11.10
N VAL A 10 -9.53 -12.41 10.59
CA VAL A 10 -8.22 -11.76 10.48
C VAL A 10 -8.28 -10.69 9.41
N LYS A 11 -8.00 -9.44 9.78
CA LYS A 11 -7.95 -8.32 8.83
C LYS A 11 -6.58 -8.29 8.15
N ILE A 12 -6.54 -8.77 6.92
CA ILE A 12 -5.32 -8.84 6.10
C ILE A 12 -5.29 -7.65 5.13
N LYS A 13 -4.17 -6.92 5.10
CA LYS A 13 -3.88 -5.93 4.06
C LYS A 13 -2.72 -6.35 3.17
N VAL A 14 -2.85 -6.12 1.88
CA VAL A 14 -1.75 -6.28 0.92
C VAL A 14 -1.38 -4.90 0.39
N ILE A 15 -0.12 -4.52 0.57
CA ILE A 15 0.41 -3.20 0.25
C ILE A 15 1.39 -3.33 -0.92
N GLY A 16 1.01 -2.78 -2.07
CA GLY A 16 1.88 -2.64 -3.23
C GLY A 16 2.67 -1.35 -3.16
N VAL A 17 3.99 -1.43 -3.07
CA VAL A 17 4.88 -0.26 -3.04
C VAL A 17 5.58 -0.08 -4.39
N GLY A 18 5.54 1.15 -4.91
CA GLY A 18 6.16 1.51 -6.19
C GLY A 18 5.42 0.97 -7.41
N GLY A 19 6.03 1.11 -8.58
CA GLY A 19 5.43 0.70 -9.86
C GLY A 19 5.21 -0.82 -9.96
N ALA A 20 6.21 -1.62 -9.59
CA ALA A 20 6.09 -3.07 -9.61
C ALA A 20 5.05 -3.58 -8.60
N GLY A 21 5.06 -3.06 -7.37
CA GLY A 21 4.05 -3.40 -6.35
C GLY A 21 2.63 -3.06 -6.81
N ASN A 22 2.44 -1.89 -7.44
CA ASN A 22 1.15 -1.50 -8.02
C ASN A 22 0.68 -2.49 -9.10
N ASN A 23 1.58 -2.93 -10.00
CA ASN A 23 1.25 -3.93 -11.01
C ASN A 23 0.84 -5.28 -10.39
N VAL A 24 1.49 -5.71 -9.31
CA VAL A 24 1.13 -6.93 -8.58
C VAL A 24 -0.27 -6.81 -7.97
N ILE A 25 -0.58 -5.67 -7.33
CA ILE A 25 -1.90 -5.43 -6.74
C ILE A 25 -2.99 -5.43 -7.81
N ASN A 26 -2.76 -4.76 -8.94
CA ASN A 26 -3.73 -4.76 -10.05
C ASN A 26 -4.03 -6.19 -10.52
N ARG A 27 -3.00 -7.03 -10.69
CA ARG A 27 -3.17 -8.45 -11.06
C ARG A 27 -3.94 -9.24 -10.01
N MET A 28 -3.71 -9.00 -8.72
CA MET A 28 -4.45 -9.67 -7.64
C MET A 28 -5.93 -9.28 -7.65
N ILE A 29 -6.23 -8.01 -7.91
CA ILE A 29 -7.61 -7.51 -8.04
C ILE A 29 -8.29 -8.12 -9.27
N GLU A 30 -7.62 -8.11 -10.42
CA GLU A 30 -8.12 -8.71 -11.67
C GLU A 30 -8.33 -10.22 -11.56
N ALA A 31 -7.46 -10.92 -10.83
CA ALA A 31 -7.59 -12.34 -10.53
C ALA A 31 -8.70 -12.66 -9.51
N GLY A 32 -9.35 -11.64 -8.92
CA GLY A 32 -10.44 -11.83 -7.97
C GLY A 32 -9.99 -12.31 -6.59
N VAL A 33 -8.75 -12.00 -6.18
CA VAL A 33 -8.25 -12.33 -4.83
C VAL A 33 -9.10 -11.57 -3.80
N GLY A 34 -9.88 -12.33 -3.01
CA GLY A 34 -10.75 -11.81 -1.96
C GLY A 34 -10.19 -12.03 -0.55
N GLY A 35 -10.91 -11.49 0.45
CA GLY A 35 -10.55 -11.66 1.86
C GLY A 35 -9.35 -10.81 2.31
N VAL A 36 -8.87 -9.91 1.46
CA VAL A 36 -7.77 -8.99 1.76
C VAL A 36 -8.12 -7.58 1.30
N ASP A 37 -7.63 -6.59 2.04
CA ASP A 37 -7.73 -5.19 1.69
C ASP A 37 -6.47 -4.76 0.93
N PHE A 38 -6.64 -4.30 -0.32
CA PHE A 38 -5.53 -3.81 -1.12
C PHE A 38 -5.24 -2.35 -0.83
N VAL A 39 -3.95 -1.99 -0.76
CA VAL A 39 -3.45 -0.62 -0.69
C VAL A 39 -2.29 -0.48 -1.67
N VAL A 40 -2.25 0.61 -2.42
CA VAL A 40 -1.09 0.95 -3.26
C VAL A 40 -0.41 2.21 -2.75
N VAL A 41 0.92 2.17 -2.69
CA VAL A 41 1.76 3.24 -2.16
C VAL A 41 2.79 3.62 -3.23
N ASN A 42 2.82 4.88 -3.64
CA ASN A 42 3.82 5.33 -4.59
C ASN A 42 4.19 6.80 -4.37
N THR A 43 5.41 7.15 -4.77
CA THR A 43 5.85 8.55 -4.89
C THR A 43 5.34 9.21 -6.17
N ASP A 44 5.02 8.41 -7.19
CA ASP A 44 4.55 8.87 -8.48
C ASP A 44 3.01 8.90 -8.53
N LYS A 45 2.45 10.10 -8.73
CA LYS A 45 1.01 10.33 -8.79
C LYS A 45 0.38 9.77 -10.06
N GLN A 46 1.10 9.80 -11.18
CA GLN A 46 0.62 9.26 -12.45
C GLN A 46 0.46 7.75 -12.36
N ASP A 47 1.43 7.06 -11.76
CA ASP A 47 1.34 5.61 -11.57
C ASP A 47 0.24 5.22 -10.57
N LEU A 48 0.04 5.99 -9.49
CA LEU A 48 -1.11 5.78 -8.60
C LEU A 48 -2.45 5.92 -9.33
N ASN A 49 -2.57 6.90 -10.21
CA ASN A 49 -3.79 7.11 -10.98
C ASN A 49 -4.11 5.92 -11.91
N LYS A 50 -3.10 5.25 -12.47
CA LYS A 50 -3.26 4.04 -13.29
C LYS A 50 -3.73 2.81 -12.49
N SER A 51 -3.56 2.80 -11.17
CA SER A 51 -3.98 1.67 -10.34
C SER A 51 -5.50 1.47 -10.34
N VAL A 52 -5.96 0.22 -10.42
CA VAL A 52 -7.38 -0.13 -10.23
C VAL A 52 -7.76 -0.24 -8.75
N CYS A 53 -6.78 -0.21 -7.85
CA CYS A 53 -6.99 -0.23 -6.41
C CYS A 53 -7.70 1.04 -5.93
N LYS A 54 -8.68 0.89 -5.02
CA LYS A 54 -9.40 2.02 -4.43
C LYS A 54 -8.57 2.79 -3.39
N ASN A 55 -7.78 2.08 -2.59
CA ASN A 55 -6.96 2.68 -1.54
C ASN A 55 -5.58 3.05 -2.09
N LYS A 56 -5.45 4.32 -2.47
CA LYS A 56 -4.23 4.89 -3.05
C LYS A 56 -3.58 5.82 -2.05
N LEU A 57 -2.31 5.59 -1.74
CA LEU A 57 -1.52 6.42 -0.85
C LEU A 57 -0.33 7.01 -1.59
N GLN A 58 -0.38 8.31 -1.85
CA GLN A 58 0.78 9.05 -2.34
C GLN A 58 1.69 9.38 -1.17
N ILE A 59 3.00 9.12 -1.34
CA ILE A 59 4.02 9.44 -0.33
C ILE A 59 5.03 10.44 -0.86
N GLY A 60 5.61 11.25 0.03
CA GLY A 60 6.65 12.23 -0.32
C GLY A 60 6.20 13.29 -1.31
N GLU A 61 4.95 13.76 -1.21
CA GLU A 61 4.42 14.82 -2.07
C GLU A 61 5.25 16.10 -1.97
N LYS A 62 5.71 16.47 -0.76
CA LYS A 62 6.53 17.67 -0.58
C LYS A 62 7.93 17.51 -1.18
N LEU A 63 8.47 16.29 -1.17
CA LEU A 63 9.83 16.00 -1.59
C LEU A 63 9.96 15.71 -3.09
N THR A 64 8.93 15.10 -3.70
CA THR A 64 8.96 14.66 -5.10
C THR A 64 8.04 15.46 -6.02
N GLY A 65 7.12 16.25 -5.46
CA GLY A 65 6.06 16.91 -6.23
C GLY A 65 5.11 15.93 -6.94
N GLY A 66 5.12 14.66 -6.53
CA GLY A 66 4.36 13.60 -7.21
C GLY A 66 4.97 13.09 -8.51
N MET A 67 6.24 13.44 -8.81
CA MET A 67 6.97 12.97 -10.00
C MET A 67 7.76 11.67 -9.77
N GLY A 68 7.66 11.09 -8.58
CA GLY A 68 8.36 9.84 -8.24
C GLY A 68 9.75 10.02 -7.62
N ALA A 69 10.32 8.90 -7.16
CA ALA A 69 11.62 8.86 -6.50
C ALA A 69 12.83 8.88 -7.48
N GLY A 70 12.59 8.82 -8.78
CA GLY A 70 13.64 8.84 -9.81
C GLY A 70 14.68 7.73 -9.66
N SER A 71 14.24 6.52 -9.29
CA SER A 71 15.10 5.35 -9.02
C SER A 71 16.15 5.57 -7.92
N LYS A 72 15.94 6.53 -7.01
CA LYS A 72 16.81 6.78 -5.86
C LYS A 72 16.16 6.22 -4.59
N PRO A 73 16.63 5.10 -4.03
CA PRO A 73 16.05 4.48 -2.83
C PRO A 73 15.98 5.43 -1.63
N GLU A 74 16.99 6.30 -1.47
CA GLU A 74 17.03 7.31 -0.40
C GLU A 74 15.87 8.31 -0.48
N ILE A 75 15.44 8.65 -1.70
CA ILE A 75 14.27 9.51 -1.90
C ILE A 75 13.02 8.76 -1.46
N GLY A 76 12.85 7.51 -1.89
CA GLY A 76 11.73 6.68 -1.48
C GLY A 76 11.63 6.51 0.05
N LYS A 77 12.77 6.28 0.72
CA LYS A 77 12.85 6.19 2.18
C LYS A 77 12.38 7.49 2.85
N LYS A 78 12.93 8.64 2.45
CA LYS A 78 12.53 9.95 2.99
C LYS A 78 11.06 10.25 2.71
N SER A 79 10.56 9.88 1.53
CA SER A 79 9.15 10.01 1.17
C SER A 79 8.23 9.18 2.09
N ALA A 80 8.64 7.96 2.43
CA ALA A 80 7.89 7.12 3.36
C ALA A 80 7.93 7.67 4.81
N GLU A 81 9.08 8.18 5.24
CA GLU A 81 9.23 8.83 6.55
C GLU A 81 8.39 10.11 6.67
N GLU A 82 8.38 10.95 5.64
CA GLU A 82 7.52 12.14 5.55
C GLU A 82 6.05 11.78 5.70
N SER A 83 5.62 10.69 5.05
CA SER A 83 4.24 10.23 5.03
C SER A 83 3.91 9.20 6.11
N ARG A 84 4.75 9.07 7.15
CA ARG A 84 4.59 8.07 8.22
C ARG A 84 3.20 8.06 8.84
N ALA A 85 2.64 9.24 9.15
CA ALA A 85 1.30 9.34 9.74
C ALA A 85 0.21 8.79 8.81
N ALA A 86 0.31 9.05 7.50
CA ALA A 86 -0.64 8.54 6.52
C ALA A 86 -0.51 7.01 6.33
N ILE A 87 0.72 6.49 6.34
CA ILE A 87 0.99 5.04 6.31
C ILE A 87 0.43 4.38 7.58
N SER A 88 0.66 4.95 8.76
CA SER A 88 0.10 4.44 10.02
C SER A 88 -1.42 4.38 9.98
N LYS A 89 -2.08 5.44 9.50
CA LYS A 89 -3.53 5.47 9.33
C LYS A 89 -4.03 4.42 8.33
N ALA A 90 -3.32 4.22 7.22
CA ALA A 90 -3.66 3.18 6.25
C ALA A 90 -3.54 1.77 6.83
N LEU A 91 -2.70 1.58 7.87
CA LEU A 91 -2.47 0.32 8.57
C LEU A 91 -3.37 0.10 9.77
N GLU A 92 -4.15 1.09 10.21
CA GLU A 92 -5.04 0.94 11.37
C GLU A 92 -6.02 -0.24 11.20
N GLY A 93 -6.24 -0.95 12.32
CA GLY A 93 -7.15 -2.09 12.38
C GLY A 93 -6.70 -3.32 11.58
N THR A 94 -5.42 -3.42 11.22
CA THR A 94 -4.90 -4.55 10.44
C THR A 94 -4.20 -5.56 11.36
N ASP A 95 -4.55 -6.84 11.23
CA ASP A 95 -3.89 -7.92 11.97
C ASP A 95 -2.65 -8.44 11.24
N MET A 96 -2.69 -8.47 9.89
CA MET A 96 -1.59 -8.96 9.06
C MET A 96 -1.37 -8.10 7.83
N VAL A 97 -0.11 -7.77 7.53
CA VAL A 97 0.29 -6.95 6.39
C VAL A 97 1.23 -7.74 5.49
N PHE A 98 0.90 -7.82 4.21
CA PHE A 98 1.81 -8.26 3.16
C PHE A 98 2.32 -7.05 2.40
N ILE A 99 3.63 -6.94 2.23
CA ILE A 99 4.25 -5.88 1.44
C ILE A 99 4.81 -6.50 0.17
N THR A 100 4.40 -5.98 -0.98
CA THR A 100 4.95 -6.35 -2.29
C THR A 100 5.59 -5.13 -2.94
N ALA A 101 6.85 -5.27 -3.35
CA ALA A 101 7.66 -4.23 -3.97
C ALA A 101 8.62 -4.87 -4.97
N GLY A 102 9.13 -4.07 -5.90
CA GLY A 102 10.11 -4.48 -6.91
C GLY A 102 10.74 -3.27 -7.58
#